data_AF-A0A377G6S2-F1
#
_entry.id   AF-A0A377G6S2-F1
#
_cell.length_a   1.000
_cell.length_b   1.000
_cell.length_c   1.000
_cell.angle_alpha   90.00
_cell.angle_beta   90.00
_cell.angle_gamma   90.00
#
_symmetry.space_group_name_H-M   'P 1'
#
loop_
_entity.id
_entity.type
_entity.pdbx_description
1 polymer ?
#
loop_
_entity_poly.entity_id
_entity_poly.type
_entity_poly.pdbx_seq_one_letter_code
_entity_poly.pdbx_strand_id
1 'polypeptide(L)'
;MQSRIDNSTKSQRSSLLHDPYGLLQVPKPTQPIPDLPLLLEKNDLANVPVESYAEPKEAIIPKRMNYIYIVNPIEASNPKDKHLKTIALFKKLYPDYITTLWITSSAYPPEEKEKLINWAKENKIHLLDSSILDGHIGPSEQMYQLELLRRNYAAATDQLRLAILYHFGGIYSDVDVVADPDPNHRLPEELKAPLGLYIHNGHVRITRYNEHPLELYNMAKRFGDNPEDYCKIRYGSSNDFILAVKHCPILQKLLEKIASKYLVPAQDLLKNTEYQNPYTGVYFPFNPDKPWSTIGFLKQWIIEVTGPTSLNEIYEQEFPQIDDAIEQNESFLGSFYFANELSWLKLKTNQTAFPEKAIEIGVTSLLYDLMVEPNTLRLDRYLSFISKEQMVDVLESLSQYNPKQLENVKFVFPHDLALHSLLLSQANKFPALSPTVLTAAEEPILLNSMDKPVPANKYRFFQPVVNFFEKINPSKTLVENLFTSPK
;
A
#
# COMPACT_ATOMS: atom_id res chain seq x y z
N MET A 1 -0.96 26.55 51.91
CA MET A 1 -0.54 26.79 50.51
C MET A 1 0.40 25.67 50.07
N GLN A 2 -0.17 24.50 49.73
CA GLN A 2 0.51 23.46 48.97
C GLN A 2 -0.57 22.43 48.60
N SER A 3 -1.19 22.55 47.42
CA SER A 3 -2.06 21.52 46.88
C SER A 3 -1.24 20.65 45.95
N ARG A 4 -0.84 19.47 46.46
CA ARG A 4 -0.35 18.35 45.66
C ARG A 4 -1.48 17.88 44.75
N ILE A 5 -1.21 17.89 43.45
CA ILE A 5 -2.00 17.17 42.46
C ILE A 5 -1.48 15.74 42.48
N ASP A 6 -2.17 14.89 43.26
CA ASP A 6 -2.11 13.44 43.09
C ASP A 6 -3.20 13.05 42.09
N ASN A 7 -2.78 12.63 40.90
CA ASN A 7 -3.59 11.88 39.94
C ASN A 7 -2.66 11.03 39.06
N SER A 8 -1.89 10.13 39.68
CA SER A 8 -1.06 9.13 38.99
C SER A 8 -1.54 7.71 39.29
N THR A 9 -2.76 7.38 38.85
CA THR A 9 -3.19 5.98 38.63
C THR A 9 -4.01 5.90 37.34
N LYS A 10 -3.39 6.27 36.23
CA LYS A 10 -3.74 5.71 34.92
C LYS A 10 -2.73 4.63 34.65
N SER A 11 -3.20 3.39 34.54
CA SER A 11 -2.49 2.25 33.98
C SER A 11 -1.89 2.66 32.63
N GLN A 12 -0.64 3.15 32.62
CA GLN A 12 0.16 3.34 31.42
C GLN A 12 0.43 1.94 30.88
N ARG A 13 -0.44 1.48 29.97
CA ARG A 13 -0.03 0.44 29.03
C ARG A 13 1.12 1.04 28.25
N SER A 14 2.33 0.50 28.42
CA SER A 14 3.48 0.93 27.66
C SER A 14 3.17 0.69 26.18
N SER A 15 3.02 1.77 25.42
CA SER A 15 2.99 1.70 23.97
C SER A 15 4.25 0.96 23.48
N LEU A 16 4.13 0.09 22.48
CA LEU A 16 5.30 -0.55 21.87
C LEU A 16 6.14 0.50 21.14
N LEU A 17 5.47 1.49 20.55
CA LEU A 17 6.08 2.62 19.86
C LEU A 17 6.05 3.88 20.73
N HIS A 18 7.05 4.74 20.58
CA HIS A 18 7.10 6.00 21.31
C HIS A 18 6.00 6.94 20.83
N ASP A 19 5.00 7.19 21.69
CA ASP A 19 3.77 7.90 21.36
C ASP A 19 3.48 8.99 22.41
N PRO A 20 4.18 10.13 22.36
CA PRO A 20 4.09 11.17 23.40
C PRO A 20 2.70 11.83 23.48
N TYR A 21 1.90 11.74 22.42
CA TYR A 21 0.58 12.36 22.33
C TYR A 21 -0.59 11.37 22.42
N GLY A 22 -0.31 10.07 22.54
CA GLY A 22 -1.35 9.05 22.60
C GLY A 22 -2.09 8.83 21.28
N LEU A 23 -1.49 9.19 20.13
CA LEU A 23 -2.10 9.08 18.80
C LEU A 23 -2.21 7.64 18.30
N LEU A 24 -1.40 6.73 18.83
CA LEU A 24 -1.40 5.32 18.45
C LEU A 24 -2.27 4.47 19.39
N GLN A 25 -2.85 5.07 20.43
CA GLN A 25 -3.68 4.37 21.39
C GLN A 25 -5.11 4.22 20.87
N VAL A 26 -5.46 3.01 20.48
CA VAL A 26 -6.85 2.65 20.14
C VAL A 26 -7.48 1.95 21.34
N PRO A 27 -8.69 2.37 21.79
CA PRO A 27 -9.41 1.68 22.85
C PRO A 27 -9.57 0.20 22.51
N LYS A 28 -9.21 -0.69 23.44
CA LYS A 28 -9.48 -2.12 23.23
C LYS A 28 -10.99 -2.34 23.22
N PRO A 29 -11.53 -2.97 22.17
CA PRO A 29 -12.96 -3.24 22.08
C PRO A 29 -13.38 -4.17 23.20
N THR A 30 -14.56 -3.91 23.76
CA THR A 30 -15.13 -4.69 24.87
C THR A 30 -15.90 -5.92 24.39
N GLN A 31 -16.21 -5.99 23.10
CA GLN A 31 -16.94 -7.08 22.47
C GLN A 31 -16.15 -7.61 21.27
N PRO A 32 -16.26 -8.91 20.95
CA PRO A 32 -15.73 -9.43 19.71
C PRO A 32 -16.45 -8.81 18.51
N ILE A 33 -15.78 -8.76 17.36
CA ILE A 33 -16.44 -8.36 16.11
C ILE A 33 -17.53 -9.38 15.80
N PRO A 34 -18.76 -8.94 15.47
CA PRO A 34 -19.80 -9.80 14.92
C PRO A 34 -19.32 -10.61 13.70
N ASP A 35 -20.05 -11.67 13.35
CA ASP A 35 -19.85 -12.25 12.02
C ASP A 35 -20.18 -11.25 10.90
N LEU A 36 -19.70 -11.53 9.69
CA LEU A 36 -19.87 -10.59 8.57
C LEU A 36 -21.35 -10.31 8.25
N PRO A 37 -22.26 -11.30 8.16
CA PRO A 37 -23.68 -11.02 7.92
C PRO A 37 -24.30 -10.06 8.94
N LEU A 38 -24.10 -10.29 10.24
CA LEU A 38 -24.63 -9.41 11.28
C LEU A 38 -23.96 -8.03 11.28
N LEU A 39 -22.68 -7.97 10.87
CA LEU A 39 -21.97 -6.70 10.71
C LEU A 39 -22.56 -5.88 9.55
N LEU A 40 -22.85 -6.53 8.42
CA LEU A 40 -23.43 -5.91 7.23
C LEU A 40 -24.85 -5.39 7.50
N GLU A 41 -25.68 -6.16 8.20
CA GLU A 41 -27.04 -5.72 8.60
C GLU A 41 -27.04 -4.40 9.39
N LYS A 42 -25.97 -4.13 10.14
CA LYS A 42 -25.88 -2.97 11.03
C LYS A 42 -25.10 -1.80 10.44
N ASN A 43 -24.09 -2.07 9.60
CA ASN A 43 -23.07 -1.08 9.25
C ASN A 43 -22.89 -0.88 7.74
N ASP A 44 -23.58 -1.65 6.89
CA ASP A 44 -23.48 -1.45 5.44
C ASP A 44 -24.03 -0.09 5.04
N LEU A 45 -23.13 0.80 4.61
CA LEU A 45 -23.46 2.15 4.17
C LEU A 45 -24.36 2.15 2.93
N ALA A 46 -24.30 1.10 2.10
CA ALA A 46 -25.10 0.94 0.89
C ALA A 46 -26.45 0.26 1.13
N ASN A 47 -26.67 -0.34 2.31
CA ASN A 47 -27.86 -1.12 2.66
C ASN A 47 -28.22 -2.18 1.60
N VAL A 48 -27.22 -2.92 1.12
CA VAL A 48 -27.41 -4.02 0.18
C VAL A 48 -27.97 -5.23 0.95
N PRO A 49 -28.99 -5.94 0.42
CA PRO A 49 -29.45 -7.18 1.03
C PRO A 49 -28.33 -8.20 1.10
N VAL A 50 -28.08 -8.73 2.29
CA VAL A 50 -27.04 -9.75 2.51
C VAL A 50 -27.41 -11.03 1.75
N GLU A 51 -26.45 -11.61 1.03
CA GLU A 51 -26.65 -12.87 0.33
C GLU A 51 -26.95 -14.03 1.30
N SER A 52 -27.77 -14.98 0.85
CA SER A 52 -27.96 -16.22 1.60
C SER A 52 -26.63 -16.98 1.66
N TYR A 53 -26.11 -17.14 2.86
CA TYR A 53 -24.78 -17.69 3.09
C TYR A 53 -24.83 -18.75 4.20
N ALA A 54 -24.25 -19.91 3.91
CA ALA A 54 -23.95 -20.92 4.90
C ALA A 54 -22.45 -20.86 5.21
N GLU A 55 -22.08 -20.78 6.48
CA GLU A 55 -20.66 -20.90 6.86
C GLU A 55 -20.12 -22.24 6.35
N PRO A 56 -19.00 -22.24 5.62
CA PRO A 56 -18.46 -23.43 5.02
C PRO A 56 -17.82 -24.33 6.10
N LYS A 57 -17.53 -25.57 5.71
CA LYS A 57 -16.78 -26.51 6.55
C LYS A 57 -15.33 -26.03 6.75
N GLU A 58 -14.64 -26.61 7.72
CA GLU A 58 -13.20 -26.37 7.90
C GLU A 58 -12.41 -26.57 6.60
N ALA A 59 -11.34 -25.79 6.43
CA ALA A 59 -10.48 -25.73 5.25
C ALA A 59 -11.13 -25.24 3.93
N ILE A 60 -12.43 -24.95 3.91
CA ILE A 60 -13.10 -24.33 2.76
C ILE A 60 -13.13 -22.82 2.96
N ILE A 61 -12.72 -22.08 1.93
CA ILE A 61 -12.70 -20.62 1.93
C ILE A 61 -14.15 -20.09 1.85
N PRO A 62 -14.57 -19.22 2.78
CA PRO A 62 -15.83 -18.49 2.67
C PRO A 62 -16.00 -17.78 1.32
N LYS A 63 -17.21 -17.83 0.74
CA LYS A 63 -17.57 -17.05 -0.47
C LYS A 63 -17.71 -15.56 -0.16
N ARG A 64 -16.60 -14.93 0.20
CA ARG A 64 -16.46 -13.52 0.57
C ARG A 64 -15.34 -12.93 -0.26
N MET A 65 -15.57 -11.79 -0.89
CA MET A 65 -14.54 -11.06 -1.63
C MET A 65 -14.39 -9.67 -1.03
N ASN A 66 -13.17 -9.34 -0.59
CA ASN A 66 -12.86 -8.12 0.11
C ASN A 66 -11.91 -7.26 -0.74
N TYR A 67 -12.34 -6.05 -1.04
CA TYR A 67 -11.54 -4.99 -1.65
C TYR A 67 -11.32 -3.88 -0.63
N ILE A 68 -10.16 -3.23 -0.65
CA ILE A 68 -9.84 -2.13 0.25
C ILE A 68 -9.47 -0.90 -0.56
N TYR A 69 -10.06 0.24 -0.22
CA TYR A 69 -9.69 1.53 -0.78
C TYR A 69 -9.80 2.62 0.30
N ILE A 70 -8.77 2.71 1.14
CA ILE A 70 -8.73 3.60 2.29
C ILE A 70 -8.06 4.94 1.97
N VAL A 71 -8.53 5.98 2.66
CA VAL A 71 -8.03 7.36 2.74
C VAL A 71 -7.97 8.18 1.45
N ASN A 72 -7.60 7.63 0.29
CA ASN A 72 -7.78 8.30 -1.00
C ASN A 72 -9.19 7.99 -1.51
N PRO A 73 -10.07 8.97 -1.75
CA PRO A 73 -11.40 8.69 -2.27
C PRO A 73 -11.34 8.14 -3.70
N ILE A 74 -11.96 6.98 -3.92
CA ILE A 74 -12.26 6.48 -5.26
C ILE A 74 -13.28 7.41 -5.92
N GLU A 75 -13.05 7.80 -7.16
CA GLU A 75 -13.88 8.80 -7.84
C GLU A 75 -15.08 8.11 -8.48
N ALA A 76 -16.15 7.90 -7.71
CA ALA A 76 -17.39 7.32 -8.22
C ALA A 76 -18.02 8.16 -9.34
N SER A 77 -17.75 9.46 -9.36
CA SER A 77 -18.14 10.36 -10.44
C SER A 77 -17.35 10.18 -11.74
N ASN A 78 -16.20 9.50 -11.70
CA ASN A 78 -15.34 9.31 -12.85
C ASN A 78 -15.73 8.02 -13.60
N PRO A 79 -16.41 8.10 -14.76
CA PRO A 79 -16.81 6.91 -15.51
C PRO A 79 -15.61 6.14 -16.09
N LYS A 80 -14.39 6.69 -16.02
CA LYS A 80 -13.15 6.02 -16.41
C LYS A 80 -12.45 5.36 -15.23
N ASP A 81 -12.97 5.47 -14.01
CA ASP A 81 -12.45 4.73 -12.86
C ASP A 81 -12.55 3.22 -13.15
N LYS A 82 -11.39 2.57 -13.12
CA LYS A 82 -11.25 1.16 -13.50
C LYS A 82 -11.37 0.26 -12.27
N HIS A 83 -11.03 0.76 -11.09
CA HIS A 83 -11.09 0.05 -9.82
C HIS A 83 -12.53 -0.32 -9.49
N LEU A 84 -13.48 0.63 -9.62
CA LEU A 84 -14.91 0.32 -9.45
C LEU A 84 -15.38 -0.72 -10.48
N LYS A 85 -14.94 -0.61 -11.75
CA LYS A 85 -15.32 -1.59 -12.78
C LYS A 85 -14.78 -2.98 -12.49
N THR A 86 -13.59 -3.10 -11.92
CA THR A 86 -13.00 -4.38 -11.48
C THR A 86 -13.90 -5.05 -10.44
N ILE A 87 -14.28 -4.32 -9.40
CA ILE A 87 -15.11 -4.83 -8.31
C ILE A 87 -16.50 -5.24 -8.82
N ALA A 88 -17.14 -4.38 -9.62
CA ALA A 88 -18.44 -4.67 -10.23
C ALA A 88 -18.39 -5.88 -11.17
N LEU A 89 -17.31 -6.03 -11.94
CA LEU A 89 -17.10 -7.20 -12.78
C LEU A 89 -17.03 -8.47 -11.93
N PHE A 90 -16.25 -8.48 -10.85
CA PHE A 90 -16.20 -9.64 -9.95
C PHE A 90 -17.59 -10.02 -9.44
N LYS A 91 -18.35 -9.06 -8.88
CA LYS A 91 -19.70 -9.33 -8.37
C LYS A 91 -20.66 -9.84 -9.45
N LYS A 92 -20.53 -9.36 -10.69
CA LYS A 92 -21.31 -9.85 -11.83
C LYS A 92 -20.97 -11.30 -12.18
N LEU A 93 -19.70 -11.69 -12.08
CA LEU A 93 -19.22 -13.03 -12.42
C LEU A 93 -19.52 -14.04 -11.30
N TYR A 94 -19.53 -13.60 -10.05
CA TYR A 94 -19.71 -14.41 -8.85
C TYR A 94 -20.82 -13.83 -7.96
N PRO A 95 -22.10 -13.91 -8.40
CA PRO A 95 -23.21 -13.24 -7.73
C PRO A 95 -23.51 -13.79 -6.32
N ASP A 96 -23.07 -15.00 -6.02
CA ASP A 96 -23.22 -15.70 -4.74
C ASP A 96 -22.15 -15.33 -3.70
N TYR A 97 -21.10 -14.58 -4.09
CA TYR A 97 -20.12 -14.07 -3.15
C TYR A 97 -20.64 -12.81 -2.44
N ILE A 98 -20.43 -12.73 -1.13
CA ILE A 98 -20.55 -11.47 -0.38
C ILE A 98 -19.36 -10.59 -0.79
N THR A 99 -19.61 -9.57 -1.61
CA THR A 99 -18.57 -8.67 -2.10
C THR A 99 -18.59 -7.37 -1.32
N THR A 100 -17.48 -7.04 -0.66
CA THR A 100 -17.35 -5.89 0.22
C THR A 100 -16.22 -4.97 -0.23
N LEU A 101 -16.51 -3.67 -0.31
CA LEU A 101 -15.52 -2.61 -0.43
C LEU A 101 -15.36 -1.91 0.92
N TRP A 102 -14.15 -1.99 1.48
CA TRP A 102 -13.76 -1.34 2.73
C TRP A 102 -13.17 0.05 2.43
N ILE A 103 -13.74 1.10 3.02
CA ILE A 103 -13.35 2.49 2.78
C ILE A 103 -13.07 3.25 4.07
N THR A 104 -12.37 4.37 3.98
CA THR A 104 -12.36 5.38 5.05
C THR A 104 -13.47 6.38 4.78
N SER A 105 -14.65 6.18 5.38
CA SER A 105 -15.84 6.98 5.01
C SER A 105 -15.67 8.47 5.27
N SER A 106 -14.88 8.83 6.29
CA SER A 106 -14.54 10.22 6.64
C SER A 106 -13.64 10.92 5.61
N ALA A 107 -12.98 10.17 4.72
CA ALA A 107 -12.12 10.76 3.69
C ALA A 107 -12.90 11.28 2.47
N TYR A 108 -14.17 10.89 2.33
CA TYR A 108 -14.99 11.24 1.17
C TYR A 108 -15.71 12.58 1.38
N PRO A 109 -15.65 13.51 0.40
CA PRO A 109 -16.61 14.60 0.32
C PRO A 109 -18.06 14.05 0.30
N PRO A 110 -19.04 14.72 0.92
CA PRO A 110 -20.41 14.21 1.00
C PRO A 110 -21.02 13.79 -0.34
N GLU A 111 -20.83 14.58 -1.40
CA GLU A 111 -21.36 14.29 -2.73
C GLU A 111 -20.72 13.05 -3.38
N GLU A 112 -19.40 12.89 -3.26
CA GLU A 112 -18.70 11.71 -3.79
C GLU A 112 -19.04 10.46 -2.96
N LYS A 113 -19.25 10.61 -1.65
CA LYS A 113 -19.73 9.53 -0.78
C LYS A 113 -21.10 9.04 -1.20
N GLU A 114 -22.05 9.95 -1.47
CA GLU A 114 -23.39 9.59 -1.93
C GLU A 114 -23.35 8.86 -3.29
N LYS A 115 -22.52 9.32 -4.23
CA LYS A 115 -22.32 8.63 -5.51
C LYS A 115 -21.75 7.23 -5.32
N LEU A 116 -20.79 7.05 -4.42
CA LEU A 116 -20.23 5.73 -4.11
C LEU A 116 -21.26 4.80 -3.47
N ILE A 117 -22.09 5.31 -2.55
CA ILE A 117 -23.20 4.56 -1.95
C ILE A 117 -24.19 4.09 -3.02
N ASN A 118 -24.60 4.98 -3.94
CA ASN A 118 -25.51 4.64 -5.02
C ASN A 118 -24.90 3.62 -5.98
N TRP A 119 -23.63 3.81 -6.37
CA TRP A 119 -22.89 2.86 -7.20
C TRP A 119 -22.82 1.46 -6.55
N ALA A 120 -22.50 1.40 -5.26
CA ALA A 120 -22.39 0.16 -4.50
C ALA A 120 -23.74 -0.57 -4.46
N LYS A 121 -24.82 0.17 -4.20
CA LYS A 121 -26.19 -0.34 -4.21
C LYS A 121 -26.61 -0.90 -5.57
N GLU A 122 -26.34 -0.17 -6.65
CA GLU A 122 -26.64 -0.59 -8.03
C GLU A 122 -25.91 -1.88 -8.42
N ASN A 123 -24.67 -2.04 -7.95
CA ASN A 123 -23.83 -3.19 -8.27
C ASN A 123 -23.91 -4.32 -7.22
N LYS A 124 -24.77 -4.18 -6.20
CA LYS A 124 -24.94 -5.13 -5.10
C LYS A 124 -23.62 -5.41 -4.37
N ILE A 125 -22.88 -4.36 -4.05
CA ILE A 125 -21.62 -4.42 -3.32
C ILE A 125 -21.85 -3.78 -1.96
N HIS A 126 -21.45 -4.47 -0.90
CA HIS A 126 -21.50 -3.93 0.44
C HIS A 126 -20.40 -2.89 0.65
N LEU A 127 -20.72 -1.81 1.36
CA LEU A 127 -19.78 -0.72 1.62
C LEU A 127 -19.60 -0.55 3.13
N LEU A 128 -18.40 -0.88 3.64
CA LEU A 128 -18.08 -0.81 5.07
C LEU A 128 -17.01 0.24 5.35
N ASP A 129 -17.16 0.94 6.48
CA ASP A 129 -16.10 1.81 7.00
C ASP A 129 -15.03 0.97 7.70
N SER A 130 -13.76 1.20 7.37
CA SER A 130 -12.62 0.50 7.96
C SER A 130 -12.48 0.74 9.47
N SER A 131 -12.99 1.87 10.00
CA SER A 131 -12.98 2.18 11.44
C SER A 131 -13.76 1.17 12.29
N ILE A 132 -14.61 0.34 11.68
CA ILE A 132 -15.26 -0.79 12.37
C ILE A 132 -14.22 -1.78 12.93
N LEU A 133 -13.04 -1.87 12.32
CA LEU A 133 -11.94 -2.73 12.74
C LEU A 133 -10.97 -2.04 13.72
N ASP A 134 -11.24 -0.80 14.14
CA ASP A 134 -10.40 -0.10 15.11
C ASP A 134 -10.33 -0.90 16.42
N GLY A 135 -9.11 -1.17 16.88
CA GLY A 135 -8.85 -1.97 18.07
C GLY A 135 -8.95 -3.47 17.85
N HIS A 136 -9.23 -3.90 16.62
CA HIS A 136 -9.35 -5.30 16.21
C HIS A 136 -8.31 -5.73 15.17
N ILE A 137 -7.32 -4.88 14.84
CA ILE A 137 -6.18 -5.25 13.97
C ILE A 137 -5.21 -6.17 14.72
N GLY A 138 -5.34 -6.26 16.05
CA GLY A 138 -4.57 -7.20 16.87
C GLY A 138 -3.19 -6.64 17.22
N PRO A 139 -2.12 -7.47 17.21
CA PRO A 139 -0.78 -7.04 17.63
C PRO A 139 -0.18 -5.89 16.82
N SER A 140 -0.64 -5.67 15.58
CA SER A 140 -0.15 -4.60 14.72
C SER A 140 -1.00 -3.32 14.77
N GLU A 141 -1.95 -3.19 15.70
CA GLU A 141 -2.85 -2.02 15.80
C GLU A 141 -2.10 -0.69 15.80
N GLN A 142 -1.07 -0.54 16.62
CA GLN A 142 -0.29 0.72 16.70
C GLN A 142 0.43 1.05 15.38
N MET A 143 0.83 0.01 14.64
CA MET A 143 1.58 0.12 13.40
C MET A 143 0.63 0.49 12.26
N TYR A 144 -0.58 -0.06 12.27
CA TYR A 144 -1.67 0.35 11.38
C TYR A 144 -2.00 1.84 11.57
N GLN A 145 -2.22 2.28 12.81
CA GLN A 145 -2.48 3.69 13.11
C GLN A 145 -1.29 4.59 12.70
N LEU A 146 -0.07 4.17 12.99
CA LEU A 146 1.14 4.91 12.60
C LEU A 146 1.22 5.11 11.09
N GLU A 147 0.95 4.06 10.29
CA GLU A 147 1.01 4.18 8.82
C GLU A 147 -0.14 4.99 8.24
N LEU A 148 -1.33 4.98 8.86
CA LEU A 148 -2.40 5.92 8.51
C LEU A 148 -1.95 7.37 8.73
N LEU A 149 -1.37 7.68 9.89
CA LEU A 149 -0.88 9.01 10.25
C LEU A 149 0.29 9.47 9.35
N ARG A 150 1.19 8.56 8.98
CA ARG A 150 2.31 8.79 8.05
C ARG A 150 1.89 8.81 6.57
N ARG A 151 0.60 8.63 6.28
CA ARG A 151 0.03 8.48 4.93
C ARG A 151 0.66 7.40 4.07
N ASN A 152 1.11 6.33 4.71
CA ASN A 152 1.63 5.15 4.03
C ASN A 152 0.50 4.12 3.88
N TYR A 153 -0.48 4.46 3.04
CA TYR A 153 -1.72 3.69 2.96
C TYR A 153 -1.52 2.27 2.42
N ALA A 154 -0.46 2.03 1.64
CA ALA A 154 -0.06 0.68 1.23
C ALA A 154 0.26 -0.20 2.45
N ALA A 155 1.16 0.27 3.34
CA ALA A 155 1.51 -0.46 4.57
C ALA A 155 0.35 -0.57 5.57
N ALA A 156 -0.55 0.42 5.61
CA ALA A 156 -1.78 0.32 6.42
C ALA A 156 -2.74 -0.74 5.84
N THR A 157 -2.90 -0.80 4.52
CA THR A 157 -3.75 -1.77 3.81
C THR A 157 -3.21 -3.19 3.94
N ASP A 158 -1.89 -3.38 3.95
CA ASP A 158 -1.24 -4.66 4.22
C ASP A 158 -1.63 -5.26 5.57
N GLN A 159 -1.81 -4.43 6.59
CA GLN A 159 -2.24 -4.89 7.92
C GLN A 159 -3.76 -5.10 7.95
N LEU A 160 -4.52 -4.17 7.35
CA LEU A 160 -5.98 -4.23 7.31
C LEU A 160 -6.50 -5.47 6.57
N ARG A 161 -5.86 -5.85 5.44
CA ARG A 161 -6.26 -7.05 4.67
C ARG A 161 -6.13 -8.33 5.49
N LEU A 162 -5.07 -8.44 6.31
CA LEU A 162 -4.88 -9.59 7.19
C LEU A 162 -5.91 -9.61 8.33
N ALA A 163 -6.22 -8.46 8.91
CA ALA A 163 -7.24 -8.36 9.95
C ALA A 163 -8.64 -8.72 9.42
N ILE A 164 -9.03 -8.22 8.24
CA ILE A 164 -10.28 -8.58 7.56
C ILE A 164 -10.36 -10.10 7.35
N LEU A 165 -9.32 -10.68 6.77
CA LEU A 165 -9.27 -12.13 6.54
C LEU A 165 -9.24 -12.94 7.83
N TYR A 166 -8.63 -12.44 8.91
CA TYR A 166 -8.66 -13.13 10.20
C TYR A 166 -10.07 -13.16 10.79
N HIS A 167 -10.81 -12.06 10.72
CA HIS A 167 -12.15 -11.97 11.30
C HIS A 167 -13.23 -12.61 10.43
N PHE A 168 -13.08 -12.56 9.10
CA PHE A 168 -14.14 -12.96 8.17
C PHE A 168 -13.72 -14.03 7.17
N GLY A 169 -12.43 -14.32 7.00
CA GLY A 169 -11.96 -15.20 5.92
C GLY A 169 -12.37 -14.72 4.53
N GLY A 170 -12.31 -15.63 3.56
CA GLY A 170 -12.63 -15.37 2.17
C GLY A 170 -11.41 -15.00 1.34
N ILE A 171 -11.65 -14.14 0.36
CA ILE A 171 -10.68 -13.63 -0.60
C ILE A 171 -10.44 -12.16 -0.29
N TYR A 172 -9.16 -11.77 -0.28
CA TYR A 172 -8.75 -10.39 -0.44
C TYR A 172 -8.17 -10.22 -1.85
N SER A 173 -8.47 -9.09 -2.48
CA SER A 173 -7.92 -8.70 -3.78
C SER A 173 -7.66 -7.21 -3.82
N ASP A 174 -6.50 -6.79 -4.35
CA ASP A 174 -6.26 -5.41 -4.77
C ASP A 174 -7.26 -5.03 -5.88
N VAL A 175 -7.57 -3.75 -5.99
CA VAL A 175 -8.60 -3.22 -6.92
C VAL A 175 -8.15 -3.19 -8.40
N ASP A 176 -6.88 -3.48 -8.66
CA ASP A 176 -6.27 -3.62 -9.98
C ASP A 176 -6.04 -5.09 -10.39
N VAL A 177 -6.51 -6.04 -9.57
CA VAL A 177 -6.57 -7.47 -9.90
C VAL A 177 -7.94 -7.82 -10.46
N VAL A 178 -7.98 -8.21 -11.74
CA VAL A 178 -9.21 -8.34 -12.52
C VAL A 178 -9.55 -9.80 -12.75
N ALA A 179 -10.77 -10.21 -12.36
CA ALA A 179 -11.28 -11.53 -12.67
C ALA A 179 -11.47 -11.73 -14.18
N ASP A 180 -11.03 -12.87 -14.69
CA ASP A 180 -11.15 -13.25 -16.08
C ASP A 180 -12.63 -13.48 -16.44
N PRO A 181 -13.20 -12.76 -17.41
CA PRO A 181 -14.57 -13.00 -17.83
C PRO A 181 -14.75 -14.30 -18.63
N ASP A 182 -13.68 -14.98 -19.08
CA ASP A 182 -13.78 -16.29 -19.72
C ASP A 182 -14.40 -17.34 -18.75
N PRO A 183 -15.51 -18.01 -19.12
CA PRO A 183 -16.10 -19.07 -18.32
C PRO A 183 -15.15 -20.23 -17.98
N ASN A 184 -14.16 -20.52 -18.83
CA ASN A 184 -13.18 -21.58 -18.60
C ASN A 184 -12.16 -21.21 -17.51
N HIS A 185 -12.07 -19.93 -17.16
CA HIS A 185 -11.17 -19.41 -16.14
C HIS A 185 -11.95 -18.98 -14.88
N ARG A 186 -13.10 -19.59 -14.61
CA ARG A 186 -13.87 -19.32 -13.38
C ARG A 186 -13.20 -19.92 -12.16
N LEU A 187 -13.38 -19.27 -11.01
CA LEU A 187 -13.08 -19.88 -9.72
C LEU A 187 -13.85 -21.22 -9.57
N PRO A 188 -13.25 -22.24 -8.95
CA PRO A 188 -13.96 -23.46 -8.61
C PRO A 188 -15.10 -23.16 -7.62
N GLU A 189 -16.10 -24.03 -7.58
CA GLU A 189 -17.27 -23.88 -6.69
C GLU A 189 -16.85 -23.84 -5.20
N GLU A 190 -15.87 -24.67 -4.84
CA GLU A 190 -15.24 -24.70 -3.54
C GLU A 190 -13.74 -24.40 -3.68
N LEU A 191 -13.30 -23.30 -3.07
CA LEU A 191 -11.90 -23.02 -2.85
C LEU A 191 -11.47 -23.68 -1.54
N LYS A 192 -10.40 -24.49 -1.59
CA LYS A 192 -9.86 -25.20 -0.44
C LYS A 192 -8.49 -24.64 -0.10
N ALA A 193 -8.29 -24.32 1.17
CA ALA A 193 -6.97 -24.08 1.74
C ALA A 193 -6.80 -25.09 2.87
N PRO A 194 -6.15 -26.25 2.63
CA PRO A 194 -5.97 -27.30 3.64
C PRO A 194 -5.34 -26.78 4.94
N LEU A 195 -4.52 -25.73 4.81
CA LEU A 195 -3.80 -25.10 5.90
C LEU A 195 -4.45 -23.79 6.36
N GLY A 196 -5.64 -23.50 5.85
CA GLY A 196 -6.42 -22.32 6.19
C GLY A 196 -5.96 -21.01 5.55
N LEU A 197 -4.85 -21.00 4.80
CA LEU A 197 -4.30 -19.82 4.14
C LEU A 197 -3.71 -20.20 2.78
N TYR A 198 -3.93 -19.35 1.79
CA TYR A 198 -3.15 -19.31 0.56
C TYR A 198 -2.70 -17.87 0.31
N ILE A 199 -1.42 -17.73 0.05
CA ILE A 199 -0.81 -16.47 -0.40
C ILE A 199 -0.37 -16.70 -1.84
N HIS A 200 -0.61 -15.72 -2.71
CA HIS A 200 -0.10 -15.76 -4.07
C HIS A 200 1.42 -16.01 -4.06
N ASN A 201 1.80 -17.18 -4.53
CA ASN A 201 3.18 -17.61 -4.79
C ASN A 201 3.15 -18.57 -5.98
N GLY A 202 3.29 -18.03 -7.19
CA GLY A 202 3.13 -18.83 -8.40
C GLY A 202 3.11 -18.00 -9.68
N HIS A 203 2.70 -18.64 -10.76
CA HIS A 203 2.56 -18.00 -12.06
C HIS A 203 1.29 -17.13 -12.14
N VAL A 204 1.47 -15.84 -12.45
CA VAL A 204 0.35 -14.92 -12.72
C VAL A 204 0.46 -14.26 -14.09
N ARG A 205 -0.71 -13.97 -14.67
CA ARG A 205 -0.84 -13.16 -15.89
C ARG A 205 -0.78 -11.69 -15.49
N ILE A 206 0.37 -11.07 -15.71
CA ILE A 206 0.59 -9.66 -15.38
C ILE A 206 0.59 -8.80 -16.64
N THR A 207 -0.04 -7.64 -16.55
CA THR A 207 0.00 -6.61 -17.60
C THR A 207 1.34 -5.86 -17.59
N ARG A 208 1.50 -4.90 -18.51
CA ARG A 208 2.66 -4.01 -18.48
C ARG A 208 2.52 -3.03 -17.32
N TYR A 209 3.65 -2.46 -16.92
CA TYR A 209 3.71 -1.50 -15.82
C TYR A 209 2.78 -0.30 -16.07
N ASN A 210 1.95 0.05 -15.07
CA ASN A 210 0.91 1.08 -15.13
C ASN A 210 -0.20 0.87 -16.18
N GLU A 211 -0.40 -0.35 -16.69
CA GLU A 211 -1.54 -0.70 -17.54
C GLU A 211 -2.58 -1.52 -16.74
N HIS A 212 -3.80 -1.01 -16.62
CA HIS A 212 -4.88 -1.70 -15.92
C HIS A 212 -5.38 -2.90 -16.75
N PRO A 213 -5.66 -4.08 -16.17
CA PRO A 213 -5.98 -5.27 -16.98
C PRO A 213 -7.29 -5.15 -17.77
N LEU A 214 -8.28 -4.43 -17.26
CA LEU A 214 -9.50 -4.12 -18.02
C LEU A 214 -9.25 -3.38 -19.35
N GLU A 215 -8.23 -2.54 -19.45
CA GLU A 215 -7.93 -1.85 -20.72
C GLU A 215 -7.41 -2.81 -21.77
N LEU A 216 -6.49 -3.68 -21.35
CA LEU A 216 -5.96 -4.73 -22.19
C LEU A 216 -7.09 -5.66 -22.66
N TYR A 217 -7.98 -6.06 -21.76
CA TYR A 217 -9.12 -6.89 -22.13
C TYR A 217 -10.03 -6.21 -23.17
N ASN A 218 -10.37 -4.94 -22.94
CA ASN A 218 -11.18 -4.17 -23.88
C ASN A 218 -10.49 -3.98 -25.23
N MET A 219 -9.16 -3.82 -25.22
CA MET A 219 -8.33 -3.71 -26.41
C MET A 219 -8.31 -5.04 -27.19
N ALA A 220 -7.94 -6.16 -26.55
CA ALA A 220 -7.90 -7.48 -27.19
C ALA A 220 -9.26 -7.84 -27.80
N LYS A 221 -10.35 -7.62 -27.05
CA LYS A 221 -11.72 -7.82 -27.54
C LYS A 221 -12.06 -6.97 -28.77
N ARG A 222 -11.57 -5.73 -28.83
CA ARG A 222 -11.79 -4.83 -29.98
C ARG A 222 -11.11 -5.33 -31.25
N PHE A 223 -9.97 -6.00 -31.12
CA PHE A 223 -9.20 -6.53 -32.25
C PHE A 223 -9.47 -8.01 -32.56
N GLY A 224 -10.20 -8.72 -31.70
CA GLY A 224 -10.47 -10.14 -31.86
C GLY A 224 -9.30 -11.03 -31.43
N ASP A 225 -8.39 -10.49 -30.62
CA ASP A 225 -7.20 -11.18 -30.12
C ASP A 225 -7.48 -11.84 -28.76
N ASN A 226 -6.59 -12.76 -28.34
CA ASN A 226 -6.61 -13.29 -26.98
C ASN A 226 -5.96 -12.28 -26.01
N PRO A 227 -6.61 -11.88 -24.90
CA PRO A 227 -5.98 -11.05 -23.86
C PRO A 227 -4.62 -11.60 -23.38
N GLU A 228 -4.43 -12.92 -23.40
CA GLU A 228 -3.17 -13.55 -23.00
C GLU A 228 -1.99 -13.16 -23.89
N ASP A 229 -2.23 -12.83 -25.17
CA ASP A 229 -1.19 -12.38 -26.12
C ASP A 229 -0.53 -11.06 -25.69
N TYR A 230 -1.19 -10.31 -24.80
CA TYR A 230 -0.75 -9.01 -24.29
C TYR A 230 -0.21 -9.07 -22.86
N CYS A 231 -0.33 -10.23 -22.19
CA CYS A 231 0.12 -10.44 -20.82
C CYS A 231 1.51 -11.07 -20.79
N LYS A 232 2.21 -10.92 -19.66
CA LYS A 232 3.39 -11.72 -19.34
C LYS A 232 3.01 -12.71 -18.26
N ILE A 233 3.47 -13.95 -18.37
CA ILE A 233 3.43 -14.87 -17.25
C ILE A 233 4.67 -14.57 -16.39
N ARG A 234 4.46 -14.22 -15.13
CA ARG A 234 5.55 -14.04 -14.16
C ARG A 234 5.32 -14.96 -12.98
N TYR A 235 6.39 -15.63 -12.58
CA TYR A 235 6.47 -16.27 -11.28
C TYR A 235 6.82 -15.21 -10.24
N GLY A 236 6.10 -15.16 -9.13
CA GLY A 236 6.41 -14.28 -8.02
C GLY A 236 5.51 -14.55 -6.82
N SER A 237 5.83 -13.90 -5.71
CA SER A 237 4.95 -13.81 -4.55
C SER A 237 4.50 -12.36 -4.38
N SER A 238 3.20 -12.17 -4.16
CA SER A 238 2.64 -10.86 -3.81
C SER A 238 1.50 -11.01 -2.82
N ASN A 239 1.12 -9.91 -2.19
CA ASN A 239 0.01 -9.86 -1.26
C ASN A 239 -1.25 -9.25 -1.87
N ASP A 240 -1.26 -9.04 -3.19
CA ASP A 240 -2.37 -8.46 -3.96
C ASP A 240 -3.58 -9.40 -4.01
N PHE A 241 -3.36 -10.68 -3.70
CA PHE A 241 -4.40 -11.71 -3.64
C PHE A 241 -4.11 -12.72 -2.53
N ILE A 242 -5.03 -12.86 -1.57
CA ILE A 242 -4.88 -13.77 -0.41
C ILE A 242 -6.22 -14.47 -0.17
N LEU A 243 -6.18 -15.78 0.11
CA LEU A 243 -7.33 -16.56 0.52
C LEU A 243 -7.13 -17.06 1.95
N ALA A 244 -8.15 -16.98 2.80
CA ALA A 244 -8.06 -17.55 4.14
C ALA A 244 -9.39 -18.08 4.65
N VAL A 245 -9.32 -19.10 5.49
CA VAL A 245 -10.44 -19.47 6.36
C VAL A 245 -10.54 -18.47 7.50
N LYS A 246 -11.74 -18.33 8.06
CA LYS A 246 -11.99 -17.49 9.23
C LYS A 246 -11.12 -17.96 10.40
N HIS A 247 -10.56 -17.01 11.16
CA HIS A 247 -9.70 -17.24 12.32
C HIS A 247 -8.46 -18.10 12.03
N CYS A 248 -7.92 -18.03 10.82
CA CYS A 248 -6.67 -18.70 10.47
C CYS A 248 -5.53 -18.25 11.44
N PRO A 249 -4.93 -19.16 12.23
CA PRO A 249 -3.89 -18.80 13.20
C PRO A 249 -2.65 -18.18 12.57
N ILE A 250 -2.39 -18.47 11.30
CA ILE A 250 -1.22 -17.95 10.57
C ILE A 250 -1.36 -16.46 10.31
N LEU A 251 -2.58 -15.96 10.07
CA LEU A 251 -2.82 -14.52 9.93
C LEU A 251 -2.48 -13.76 11.21
N GLN A 252 -2.72 -14.36 12.37
CA GLN A 252 -2.30 -13.76 13.64
C GLN A 252 -0.77 -13.74 13.76
N LYS A 253 -0.08 -14.84 13.43
CA LYS A 253 1.40 -14.89 13.40
C LYS A 253 1.99 -13.86 12.44
N LEU A 254 1.34 -13.63 11.30
CA LEU A 254 1.73 -12.59 10.34
C LEU A 254 1.61 -11.19 10.95
N LEU A 255 0.49 -10.87 11.60
CA LEU A 255 0.30 -9.59 12.29
C LEU A 255 1.32 -9.39 13.43
N GLU A 256 1.64 -10.45 14.19
CA GLU A 256 2.69 -10.45 15.21
C GLU A 256 4.09 -10.22 14.60
N LYS A 257 4.36 -10.86 13.47
CA LYS A 257 5.63 -10.69 12.75
C LYS A 257 5.79 -9.27 12.24
N ILE A 258 4.77 -8.72 11.59
CA ILE A 258 4.74 -7.32 11.15
C ILE A 258 5.01 -6.43 12.37
N ALA A 259 4.26 -6.63 13.46
CA ALA A 259 4.44 -5.85 14.68
C ALA A 259 5.87 -5.89 15.21
N SER A 260 6.51 -7.06 15.22
CA SER A 260 7.89 -7.21 15.66
C SER A 260 8.90 -6.48 14.77
N LYS A 261 8.68 -6.42 13.45
CA LYS A 261 9.58 -5.75 12.51
C LYS A 261 9.61 -4.23 12.71
N TYR A 262 8.51 -3.61 13.17
CA TYR A 262 8.49 -2.18 13.52
C TYR A 262 9.42 -1.82 14.70
N LEU A 263 9.89 -2.81 15.46
CA LEU A 263 10.83 -2.63 16.58
C LEU A 263 12.29 -2.88 16.19
N VAL A 264 12.55 -3.23 14.93
CA VAL A 264 13.89 -3.58 14.44
C VAL A 264 14.46 -2.40 13.65
N PRO A 265 15.74 -2.01 13.88
CA PRO A 265 16.40 -0.99 13.07
C PRO A 265 16.40 -1.33 11.58
N ALA A 266 16.24 -0.31 10.72
CA ALA A 266 16.23 -0.49 9.27
C ALA A 266 17.52 -1.17 8.76
N GLN A 267 18.67 -0.89 9.39
CA GLN A 267 19.94 -1.53 9.04
C GLN A 267 19.92 -3.05 9.18
N ASP A 268 19.14 -3.59 10.12
CA ASP A 268 19.10 -5.03 10.35
C ASP A 268 18.09 -5.72 9.43
N LEU A 269 16.98 -5.03 9.13
CA LEU A 269 15.95 -5.51 8.21
C LEU A 269 16.40 -5.45 6.75
N LEU A 270 17.08 -4.37 6.36
CA LEU A 270 17.35 -4.04 4.96
C LEU A 270 18.79 -4.36 4.50
N LYS A 271 19.67 -4.90 5.37
CA LYS A 271 21.10 -5.14 5.06
C LYS A 271 21.36 -5.96 3.80
N ASN A 272 20.45 -6.87 3.45
CA ASN A 272 20.57 -7.77 2.30
C ASN A 272 19.61 -7.38 1.17
N THR A 273 19.02 -6.19 1.27
CA THR A 273 17.99 -5.72 0.37
C THR A 273 18.57 -4.69 -0.58
N GLU A 274 18.13 -4.75 -1.83
CA GLU A 274 18.46 -3.77 -2.85
C GLU A 274 17.22 -3.02 -3.29
N TYR A 275 17.33 -1.69 -3.37
CA TYR A 275 16.31 -0.85 -3.97
C TYR A 275 16.59 -0.68 -5.47
N GLN A 276 15.66 -1.11 -6.32
CA GLN A 276 15.69 -0.77 -7.74
C GLN A 276 15.06 0.61 -7.96
N ASN A 277 15.86 1.55 -8.45
CA ASN A 277 15.35 2.85 -8.86
C ASN A 277 14.41 2.68 -10.08
N PRO A 278 13.15 3.14 -10.00
CA PRO A 278 12.17 2.89 -11.05
C PRO A 278 12.45 3.66 -12.34
N TYR A 279 13.27 4.71 -12.30
CA TYR A 279 13.61 5.53 -13.46
C TYR A 279 14.87 5.04 -14.18
N THR A 280 15.88 4.60 -13.42
CA THR A 280 17.17 4.18 -14.00
C THR A 280 17.30 2.67 -14.12
N GLY A 281 16.50 1.89 -13.38
CA GLY A 281 16.60 0.44 -13.26
C GLY A 281 17.82 -0.04 -12.46
N VAL A 282 18.64 0.87 -11.92
CA VAL A 282 19.84 0.57 -11.14
C VAL A 282 19.44 0.11 -9.74
N TYR A 283 20.13 -0.92 -9.25
CA TYR A 283 19.99 -1.46 -7.91
C TYR A 283 20.96 -0.78 -6.96
N PHE A 284 20.46 -0.37 -5.80
CA PHE A 284 21.23 0.27 -4.74
C PHE A 284 21.12 -0.60 -3.48
N PRO A 285 22.23 -1.18 -2.97
CA PRO A 285 22.20 -1.88 -1.71
C PRO A 285 21.89 -0.92 -0.56
N PHE A 286 21.30 -1.42 0.52
CA PHE A 286 21.09 -0.61 1.71
C PHE A 286 22.44 -0.26 2.35
N ASN A 287 22.65 1.04 2.61
CA ASN A 287 23.84 1.52 3.30
C ASN A 287 23.46 2.65 4.26
N PRO A 288 23.64 2.49 5.58
CA PRO A 288 23.28 3.51 6.56
C PRO A 288 24.11 4.80 6.46
N ASP A 289 25.28 4.75 5.81
CA ASP A 289 26.11 5.91 5.51
C ASP A 289 25.82 6.50 4.11
N LYS A 290 24.90 5.89 3.35
CA LYS A 290 24.40 6.37 2.06
C LYS A 290 22.90 6.05 1.96
N PRO A 291 22.04 6.68 2.79
CA PRO A 291 20.63 6.33 2.87
C PRO A 291 19.93 6.50 1.52
N TRP A 292 18.97 5.61 1.24
CA TRP A 292 18.11 5.74 0.07
C TRP A 292 17.27 7.02 0.12
N SER A 293 16.78 7.47 -1.03
CA SER A 293 15.74 8.52 -1.09
C SER A 293 14.50 8.09 -0.30
N THR A 294 13.69 9.05 0.15
CA THR A 294 12.47 8.78 0.90
C THR A 294 11.53 7.83 0.16
N ILE A 295 11.33 8.02 -1.15
CA ILE A 295 10.52 7.12 -1.97
C ILE A 295 11.11 5.70 -2.00
N GLY A 296 12.43 5.58 -2.16
CA GLY A 296 13.09 4.27 -2.21
C GLY A 296 13.01 3.52 -0.89
N PHE A 297 13.25 4.24 0.22
CA PHE A 297 13.07 3.70 1.56
C PHE A 297 11.64 3.25 1.82
N LEU A 298 10.64 4.09 1.55
CA LEU A 298 9.23 3.74 1.78
C LEU A 298 8.79 2.52 0.99
N LYS A 299 9.14 2.46 -0.31
CA LYS A 299 8.80 1.31 -1.15
C LYS A 299 9.36 0.02 -0.58
N GLN A 300 10.63 0.03 -0.18
CA GLN A 300 11.26 -1.19 0.32
C GLN A 300 10.78 -1.52 1.74
N TRP A 301 10.54 -0.52 2.58
CA TRP A 301 9.93 -0.69 3.88
C TRP A 301 8.59 -1.42 3.78
N ILE A 302 7.71 -1.02 2.86
CA ILE A 302 6.43 -1.71 2.63
C ILE A 302 6.68 -3.17 2.28
N ILE A 303 7.53 -3.46 1.29
CA ILE A 303 7.81 -4.83 0.83
C ILE A 303 8.35 -5.71 1.95
N GLU A 304 9.32 -5.19 2.71
CA GLU A 304 10.07 -5.96 3.70
C GLU A 304 9.34 -6.08 5.03
N VAL A 305 8.51 -5.11 5.40
CA VAL A 305 7.92 -5.03 6.74
C VAL A 305 6.47 -5.49 6.75
N THR A 306 5.63 -4.96 5.86
CA THR A 306 4.18 -5.26 5.86
C THR A 306 3.75 -6.15 4.70
N GLY A 307 4.56 -6.19 3.63
CA GLY A 307 4.24 -6.80 2.36
C GLY A 307 4.79 -8.22 2.17
N PRO A 308 5.12 -8.60 0.92
CA PRO A 308 5.41 -9.98 0.54
C PRO A 308 6.53 -10.67 1.33
N THR A 309 7.57 -9.96 1.79
CA THR A 309 8.65 -10.61 2.55
C THR A 309 8.14 -11.18 3.87
N SER A 310 7.38 -10.40 4.65
CA SER A 310 6.83 -10.87 5.93
C SER A 310 5.87 -12.04 5.75
N LEU A 311 5.13 -12.03 4.65
CA LEU A 311 4.25 -13.11 4.24
C LEU A 311 5.02 -14.39 3.93
N ASN A 312 6.02 -14.30 3.05
CA ASN A 312 6.85 -15.45 2.67
C ASN A 312 7.62 -16.03 3.85
N GLU A 313 8.18 -15.19 4.74
CA GLU A 313 8.92 -15.68 5.92
C GLU A 313 8.06 -16.58 6.82
N ILE A 314 6.81 -16.17 7.10
CA ILE A 314 5.91 -17.00 7.91
C ILE A 314 5.39 -18.19 7.10
N TYR A 315 5.09 -17.99 5.81
CA TYR A 315 4.60 -19.07 4.96
C TYR A 315 5.64 -20.20 4.83
N GLU A 316 6.91 -19.88 4.60
CA GLU A 316 8.02 -20.85 4.56
C GLU A 316 8.26 -21.54 5.92
N GLN A 317 8.08 -20.82 7.04
CA GLN A 317 8.24 -21.39 8.38
C GLN A 317 7.13 -22.38 8.73
N GLU A 318 5.88 -22.06 8.37
CA GLU A 318 4.72 -22.89 8.68
C GLU A 318 4.54 -24.02 7.66
N PHE A 319 5.08 -23.88 6.44
CA PHE A 319 4.84 -24.79 5.31
C PHE A 319 6.12 -25.24 4.58
N PRO A 320 7.01 -26.01 5.24
CA PRO A 320 8.27 -26.43 4.64
C PRO A 320 8.15 -27.45 3.49
N GLN A 321 6.97 -28.03 3.22
CA GLN A 321 6.70 -29.02 2.16
C GLN A 321 5.72 -28.47 1.12
N ILE A 322 5.98 -27.25 0.66
CA ILE A 322 5.03 -26.39 -0.06
C ILE A 322 4.67 -26.89 -1.47
N ASP A 323 5.54 -27.69 -2.09
CA ASP A 323 5.45 -28.05 -3.50
C ASP A 323 4.13 -28.78 -3.84
N ASP A 324 3.64 -29.65 -2.94
CA ASP A 324 2.37 -30.38 -3.12
C ASP A 324 1.13 -29.48 -2.96
N ALA A 325 1.24 -28.38 -2.21
CA ALA A 325 0.15 -27.42 -2.01
C ALA A 325 0.10 -26.34 -3.10
N ILE A 326 1.20 -26.10 -3.81
CA ILE A 326 1.26 -25.12 -4.92
C ILE A 326 0.49 -25.65 -6.14
N GLU A 327 0.69 -26.90 -6.54
CA GLU A 327 0.08 -27.45 -7.78
C GLU A 327 -1.46 -27.41 -7.78
N GLN A 328 -2.11 -27.62 -6.63
CA GLN A 328 -3.58 -27.56 -6.53
C GLN A 328 -4.13 -26.13 -6.56
N ASN A 329 -3.29 -25.13 -6.31
CA ASN A 329 -3.71 -23.74 -6.14
C ASN A 329 -3.31 -22.83 -7.31
N GLU A 330 -2.31 -23.19 -8.14
CA GLU A 330 -1.98 -22.42 -9.36
C GLU A 330 -3.15 -22.31 -10.33
N SER A 331 -4.07 -23.28 -10.34
CA SER A 331 -5.18 -23.30 -11.31
C SER A 331 -6.15 -22.12 -11.17
N PHE A 332 -6.37 -21.59 -9.96
CA PHE A 332 -7.30 -20.47 -9.78
C PHE A 332 -6.63 -19.10 -9.96
N LEU A 333 -5.30 -19.00 -9.88
CA LEU A 333 -4.62 -17.74 -10.23
C LEU A 333 -4.78 -17.42 -11.73
N GLY A 334 -4.93 -18.47 -12.55
CA GLY A 334 -5.37 -18.37 -13.94
C GLY A 334 -6.77 -17.76 -14.10
N SER A 335 -7.55 -17.57 -13.03
CA SER A 335 -8.82 -16.84 -13.06
C SER A 335 -8.67 -15.32 -12.98
N PHE A 336 -7.45 -14.80 -12.88
CA PHE A 336 -7.21 -13.37 -12.68
C PHE A 336 -6.12 -12.83 -13.61
N TYR A 337 -6.15 -11.51 -13.80
CA TYR A 337 -5.09 -10.71 -14.39
C TYR A 337 -4.62 -9.70 -13.36
N PHE A 338 -3.32 -9.62 -13.17
CA PHE A 338 -2.68 -8.75 -12.19
C PHE A 338 -2.10 -7.52 -12.88
N ALA A 339 -2.07 -6.41 -12.17
CA ALA A 339 -1.32 -5.22 -12.54
C ALA A 339 -0.40 -4.81 -11.39
N ASN A 340 0.49 -3.88 -11.70
CA ASN A 340 1.28 -3.18 -10.69
C ASN A 340 0.95 -1.69 -10.83
N GLU A 341 -0.25 -1.31 -10.40
CA GLU A 341 -0.61 0.09 -10.30
C GLU A 341 -0.08 0.66 -9.00
N LEU A 342 0.99 1.46 -9.06
CA LEU A 342 1.47 2.22 -7.90
C LEU A 342 0.55 3.43 -7.62
N SER A 343 -0.77 3.19 -7.57
CA SER A 343 -1.82 4.20 -7.34
C SER A 343 -1.62 4.91 -6.00
N TRP A 344 -1.07 4.21 -5.00
CA TRP A 344 -0.72 4.75 -3.68
C TRP A 344 0.38 5.82 -3.71
N LEU A 345 1.19 5.91 -4.76
CA LEU A 345 2.15 7.01 -4.94
C LEU A 345 1.47 8.32 -5.36
N LYS A 346 0.21 8.28 -5.83
CA LYS A 346 -0.54 9.45 -6.31
C LYS A 346 -1.45 10.00 -5.21
N LEU A 347 -0.87 10.41 -4.09
CA LEU A 347 -1.62 11.01 -2.99
C LEU A 347 -2.27 12.33 -3.43
N LYS A 348 -3.57 12.49 -3.16
CA LYS A 348 -4.25 13.78 -3.34
C LYS A 348 -3.75 14.73 -2.24
N THR A 349 -3.03 15.78 -2.63
CA THR A 349 -2.33 16.71 -1.72
C THR A 349 -3.25 17.51 -0.81
N ASN A 350 -4.54 17.60 -1.13
CA ASN A 350 -5.44 18.59 -0.52
C ASN A 350 -6.30 18.05 0.63
N GLN A 351 -6.09 16.81 1.07
CA GLN A 351 -6.91 16.19 2.13
C GLN A 351 -6.07 15.89 3.37
N THR A 352 -5.83 16.90 4.20
CA THR A 352 -5.24 16.69 5.53
C THR A 352 -6.29 16.15 6.48
N ALA A 353 -6.16 14.87 6.84
CA ALA A 353 -6.84 14.34 8.01
C ALA A 353 -6.19 14.99 9.24
N PHE A 354 -6.95 15.78 9.99
CA PHE A 354 -6.55 16.42 11.26
C PHE A 354 -5.45 17.51 11.13
N PRO A 355 -5.69 18.61 10.39
CA PRO A 355 -4.73 19.72 10.30
C PRO A 355 -4.37 20.32 11.67
N GLU A 356 -5.29 20.27 12.64
CA GLU A 356 -5.09 20.72 14.01
C GLU A 356 -4.09 19.85 14.81
N LYS A 357 -3.85 18.61 14.38
CA LYS A 357 -2.90 17.67 15.00
C LYS A 357 -1.61 17.50 14.21
N ALA A 358 -1.39 18.28 13.14
CA ALA A 358 -0.26 18.10 12.23
C ALA A 358 1.10 18.05 12.95
N ILE A 359 1.30 18.90 13.96
CA ILE A 359 2.54 18.92 14.76
C ILE A 359 2.68 17.64 15.60
N GLU A 360 1.62 17.22 16.30
CA GLU A 360 1.62 16.00 17.13
C GLU A 360 1.90 14.75 16.28
N ILE A 361 1.29 14.69 15.08
CA ILE A 361 1.52 13.64 14.09
C ILE A 361 2.96 13.66 13.61
N GLY A 362 3.49 14.84 13.26
CA GLY A 362 4.87 15.02 12.81
C GLY A 362 5.88 14.56 13.85
N VAL A 363 5.72 14.97 15.11
CA VAL A 363 6.58 14.57 16.23
C VAL A 363 6.52 13.06 16.47
N THR A 364 5.32 12.49 16.58
CA THR A 364 5.13 11.04 16.81
C THR A 364 5.76 10.22 15.69
N SER A 365 5.52 10.63 14.44
CA SER A 365 6.03 9.93 13.27
C SER A 365 7.55 10.04 13.13
N LEU A 366 8.13 11.22 13.35
CA LEU A 366 9.58 11.41 13.27
C LEU A 366 10.33 10.71 14.41
N LEU A 367 9.75 10.61 15.61
CA LEU A 367 10.32 9.81 16.70
C LEU A 367 10.43 8.34 16.30
N TYR A 368 9.41 7.82 15.64
CA TYR A 368 9.47 6.47 15.08
C TYR A 368 10.51 6.35 13.97
N ASP A 369 10.53 7.27 13.00
CA ASP A 369 11.50 7.25 11.91
C ASP A 369 12.95 7.29 12.45
N LEU A 370 13.23 8.11 13.47
CA LEU A 370 14.54 8.18 14.14
C LEU A 370 14.87 6.97 15.01
N MET A 371 13.87 6.22 15.48
CA MET A 371 14.11 4.93 16.14
C MET A 371 14.58 3.88 15.12
N VAL A 372 13.97 3.88 13.93
CA VAL A 372 14.26 2.92 12.86
C VAL A 372 15.53 3.28 12.07
N GLU A 373 15.73 4.56 11.80
CA GLU A 373 16.83 5.10 10.99
C GLU A 373 17.48 6.31 11.72
N PRO A 374 18.23 6.08 12.82
CA PRO A 374 18.70 7.15 13.72
C PRO A 374 19.64 8.18 13.08
N ASN A 375 20.22 7.86 11.93
CA ASN A 375 21.12 8.75 11.21
C ASN A 375 20.41 9.64 10.17
N THR A 376 19.10 9.46 9.97
CA THR A 376 18.40 10.07 8.84
C THR A 376 17.08 10.71 9.26
N LEU A 377 16.86 11.94 8.81
CA LEU A 377 15.64 12.70 9.02
C LEU A 377 14.91 12.92 7.68
N ARG A 378 13.78 12.24 7.47
CA ARG A 378 13.02 12.26 6.20
C ARG A 378 11.87 13.26 6.22
N LEU A 379 12.19 14.56 6.14
CA LEU A 379 11.20 15.63 6.29
C LEU A 379 10.25 15.73 5.09
N ASP A 380 10.78 15.50 3.89
CA ASP A 380 10.04 15.52 2.62
C ASP A 380 8.81 14.60 2.61
N ARG A 381 8.84 13.50 3.36
CA ARG A 381 7.71 12.59 3.58
C ARG A 381 6.45 13.31 4.07
N TYR A 382 6.63 14.26 4.99
CA TYR A 382 5.55 14.88 5.75
C TYR A 382 5.02 16.16 5.10
N LEU A 383 5.72 16.68 4.09
CA LEU A 383 5.36 17.94 3.42
C LEU A 383 4.02 17.88 2.68
N SER A 384 3.45 16.70 2.48
CA SER A 384 2.09 16.58 1.92
C SER A 384 0.99 16.96 2.92
N PHE A 385 1.29 17.09 4.21
CA PHE A 385 0.31 17.46 5.26
C PHE A 385 0.81 18.36 6.38
N ILE A 386 2.12 18.60 6.46
CA ILE A 386 2.73 19.54 7.40
C ILE A 386 3.29 20.70 6.60
N SER A 387 2.90 21.93 6.92
CA SER A 387 3.50 23.12 6.31
C SER A 387 4.98 23.23 6.66
N LYS A 388 5.74 24.04 5.90
CA LYS A 388 7.18 24.23 6.16
C LYS A 388 7.41 24.88 7.53
N GLU A 389 6.52 25.79 7.91
CA GLU A 389 6.50 26.47 9.21
C GLU A 389 6.16 25.48 10.33
N GLN A 390 5.11 24.66 10.15
CA GLN A 390 4.78 23.61 11.11
C GLN A 390 5.91 22.59 11.26
N MET A 391 6.69 22.33 10.20
CA MET A 391 7.86 21.45 10.28
C MET A 391 8.96 22.02 11.20
N VAL A 392 9.15 23.34 11.21
CA VAL A 392 10.02 24.00 12.20
C VAL A 392 9.51 23.72 13.61
N ASP A 393 8.20 23.88 13.86
CA ASP A 393 7.61 23.63 15.18
C ASP A 393 7.74 22.16 15.62
N VAL A 394 7.64 21.22 14.68
CA VAL A 394 7.89 19.79 14.90
C VAL A 394 9.34 19.57 15.35
N LEU A 395 10.32 20.13 14.64
CA LEU A 395 11.74 19.98 15.00
C LEU A 395 12.10 20.71 16.31
N GLU A 396 11.47 21.84 16.59
CA GLU A 396 11.64 22.58 17.84
C GLU A 396 11.14 21.72 19.02
N SER A 397 9.97 21.10 18.85
CA SER A 397 9.41 20.16 19.82
C SER A 397 10.32 18.95 20.04
N LEU A 398 10.86 18.36 18.96
CA LEU A 398 11.82 17.25 19.07
C LEU A 398 13.10 17.69 19.79
N SER A 399 13.66 18.85 19.44
CA SER A 399 14.88 19.35 20.08
C SER A 399 14.67 19.69 21.56
N GLN A 400 13.47 20.12 21.96
CA GLN A 400 13.16 20.45 23.34
C GLN A 400 12.92 19.20 24.19
N TYR A 401 12.12 18.26 23.69
CA TYR A 401 11.63 17.14 24.50
C TYR A 401 12.36 15.82 24.22
N ASN A 402 13.02 15.69 23.08
CA ASN A 402 13.69 14.47 22.60
C ASN A 402 15.05 14.77 21.92
N PRO A 403 15.95 15.57 22.54
CA PRO A 403 17.17 16.03 21.88
C PRO A 403 18.11 14.88 21.48
N LYS A 404 18.17 13.81 22.28
CA LYS A 404 19.05 12.65 22.03
C LYS A 404 18.78 11.95 20.71
N GLN A 405 17.52 11.96 20.27
CA GLN A 405 17.11 11.36 19.01
C GLN A 405 17.65 12.13 17.80
N LEU A 406 18.03 13.41 17.98
CA LEU A 406 18.58 14.25 16.92
C LEU A 406 20.11 14.23 16.88
N GLU A 407 20.79 13.84 17.98
CA GLU A 407 22.27 13.86 18.09
C GLU A 407 22.98 12.98 17.06
N ASN A 408 22.34 11.89 16.63
CA ASN A 408 22.92 10.94 15.67
C ASN A 408 22.59 11.26 14.21
N VAL A 409 21.74 12.26 13.95
CA VAL A 409 21.30 12.58 12.59
C VAL A 409 22.50 13.09 11.78
N LYS A 410 22.81 12.36 10.70
CA LYS A 410 23.85 12.70 9.72
C LYS A 410 23.27 13.23 8.42
N PHE A 411 22.05 12.82 8.08
CA PHE A 411 21.39 13.12 6.82
C PHE A 411 20.01 13.73 7.09
N VAL A 412 19.70 14.83 6.40
CA VAL A 412 18.38 15.45 6.43
C VAL A 412 17.88 15.53 4.99
N PHE A 413 16.75 14.90 4.70
CA PHE A 413 16.11 14.93 3.40
C PHE A 413 14.98 15.97 3.39
N PRO A 414 15.27 17.16 2.85
CA PRO A 414 14.30 17.94 2.12
C PRO A 414 14.74 18.02 0.66
N HIS A 415 13.93 17.51 -0.26
CA HIS A 415 14.05 17.87 -1.68
C HIS A 415 13.58 19.32 -1.95
N ASP A 416 13.13 20.04 -0.92
CA ASP A 416 12.58 21.38 -0.99
C ASP A 416 13.58 22.44 -0.49
N LEU A 417 14.11 23.26 -1.41
CA LEU A 417 15.07 24.33 -1.13
C LEU A 417 14.54 25.41 -0.18
N ALA A 418 13.24 25.67 -0.19
CA ALA A 418 12.64 26.68 0.66
C ALA A 418 12.49 26.17 2.10
N LEU A 419 12.16 24.89 2.32
CA LEU A 419 12.24 24.29 3.65
C LEU A 419 13.69 24.30 4.15
N HIS A 420 14.65 23.89 3.32
CA HIS A 420 16.06 23.90 3.70
C HIS A 420 16.52 25.30 4.15
N SER A 421 16.20 26.33 3.37
CA SER A 421 16.53 27.73 3.69
C SER A 421 15.86 28.19 5.00
N LEU A 422 14.61 27.76 5.22
CA LEU A 422 13.88 28.04 6.46
C LEU A 422 14.56 27.40 7.66
N LEU A 423 14.98 26.14 7.56
CA LEU A 423 15.69 25.42 8.63
C LEU A 423 17.04 26.08 8.94
N LEU A 424 17.80 26.49 7.93
CA LEU A 424 19.06 27.21 8.13
C LEU A 424 18.87 28.54 8.85
N SER A 425 17.85 29.33 8.47
CA SER A 425 17.57 30.60 9.13
C SER A 425 17.09 30.48 10.58
N GLN A 426 16.66 29.28 10.98
CA GLN A 426 16.20 28.96 12.34
C GLN A 426 17.07 27.92 13.05
N ALA A 427 18.30 27.68 12.59
CA ALA A 427 19.16 26.61 13.12
C ALA A 427 19.41 26.70 14.63
N ASN A 428 19.38 27.91 15.20
CA ASN A 428 19.52 28.15 16.64
C ASN A 428 18.39 27.53 17.50
N LYS A 429 17.24 27.19 16.90
CA LYS A 429 16.14 26.49 17.58
C LYS A 429 16.36 25.00 17.76
N PHE A 430 17.32 24.42 17.04
CA PHE A 430 17.56 22.98 17.03
C PHE A 430 19.01 22.65 17.42
N PRO A 431 19.47 23.02 18.64
CA PRO A 431 20.88 22.86 19.03
C PRO A 431 21.38 21.42 18.99
N ALA A 432 20.49 20.43 19.01
CA ALA A 432 20.83 19.00 18.87
C ALA A 432 21.13 18.58 17.42
N LEU A 433 20.72 19.36 16.41
CA LEU A 433 21.06 19.13 15.01
C LEU A 433 22.34 19.88 14.66
N SER A 434 23.36 19.16 14.18
CA SER A 434 24.61 19.79 13.76
C SER A 434 24.37 20.78 12.61
N PRO A 435 24.90 22.02 12.66
CA PRO A 435 24.82 22.97 11.54
C PRO A 435 25.34 22.38 10.23
N THR A 436 26.36 21.51 10.27
CA THR A 436 26.93 20.88 9.07
C THR A 436 25.94 19.96 8.35
N VAL A 437 25.04 19.34 9.12
CA VAL A 437 23.99 18.46 8.59
C VAL A 437 22.93 19.28 7.86
N LEU A 438 22.64 20.50 8.34
CA LEU A 438 21.73 21.41 7.68
C LEU A 438 22.35 22.07 6.44
N THR A 439 23.68 22.12 6.30
CA THR A 439 24.34 22.76 5.14
C THR A 439 24.59 21.83 3.95
N ALA A 440 24.40 20.52 4.10
CA ALA A 440 24.74 19.53 3.08
C ALA A 440 23.54 19.22 2.16
N ALA A 441 23.35 20.05 1.14
CA ALA A 441 22.51 19.71 -0.02
C ALA A 441 23.40 19.37 -1.23
N GLU A 442 24.39 18.50 -1.08
CA GLU A 442 25.03 17.89 -2.24
C GLU A 442 24.21 16.65 -2.62
N GLU A 443 23.50 16.74 -3.74
CA GLU A 443 22.89 15.57 -4.37
C GLU A 443 23.93 14.45 -4.50
N PRO A 444 23.58 13.17 -4.24
CA PRO A 444 24.17 12.11 -5.03
C PRO A 444 23.69 12.34 -6.48
N ILE A 445 24.55 12.98 -7.27
CA ILE A 445 24.50 13.19 -8.73
C ILE A 445 23.53 12.22 -9.42
N LEU A 446 22.25 12.56 -9.54
CA LEU A 446 21.25 11.70 -10.18
C LEU A 446 20.29 12.45 -11.10
N LEU A 447 20.19 13.78 -11.00
CA LEU A 447 19.34 14.58 -11.88
C LEU A 447 20.07 15.18 -13.09
N ASN A 448 21.39 15.38 -13.03
CA ASN A 448 22.16 15.95 -14.15
C ASN A 448 22.37 15.02 -15.36
N SER A 449 21.81 13.80 -15.35
CA SER A 449 21.74 12.95 -16.56
C SER A 449 20.41 13.01 -17.30
N MET A 450 19.42 13.80 -16.84
CA MET A 450 18.10 13.88 -17.49
C MET A 450 18.06 14.81 -18.71
N ASP A 451 19.07 15.68 -18.91
CA ASP A 451 19.14 16.58 -20.07
C ASP A 451 19.98 16.05 -21.25
N LYS A 452 20.53 14.83 -21.13
CA LYS A 452 21.18 14.18 -22.28
C LYS A 452 20.21 13.16 -22.88
N PRO A 453 19.81 13.32 -24.15
CA PRO A 453 19.03 12.28 -24.82
C PRO A 453 19.81 10.97 -24.72
N VAL A 454 19.14 9.94 -24.19
CA VAL A 454 19.64 8.56 -24.21
C VAL A 454 20.02 8.24 -25.66
N PRO A 455 21.23 7.73 -25.94
CA PRO A 455 21.63 7.43 -27.32
C PRO A 455 20.59 6.48 -27.94
N ALA A 456 20.08 6.86 -29.12
CA ALA A 456 19.04 6.15 -29.87
C ALA A 456 19.34 4.65 -30.14
N ASN A 457 20.57 4.19 -29.86
CA ASN A 457 21.04 2.84 -30.12
C ASN A 457 20.52 1.74 -29.18
N LYS A 458 19.61 2.02 -28.24
CA LYS A 458 18.95 0.96 -27.43
C LYS A 458 17.64 0.41 -28.02
N TYR A 459 17.13 0.93 -29.15
CA TYR A 459 15.89 0.47 -29.77
C TYR A 459 16.07 -0.60 -30.86
N ARG A 460 16.95 -1.59 -30.65
CA ARG A 460 17.01 -2.79 -31.53
C ARG A 460 15.69 -3.59 -31.55
N PHE A 461 14.77 -3.32 -30.63
CA PHE A 461 13.48 -4.01 -30.50
C PHE A 461 12.41 -3.57 -31.52
N PHE A 462 12.50 -2.35 -32.06
CA PHE A 462 11.55 -1.84 -33.06
C PHE A 462 11.99 -2.08 -34.51
N GLN A 463 13.23 -2.53 -34.72
CA GLN A 463 13.73 -2.80 -36.07
C GLN A 463 12.87 -3.82 -36.85
N PRO A 464 12.35 -4.91 -36.26
CA PRO A 464 11.45 -5.82 -36.98
C PRO A 464 10.13 -5.17 -37.39
N VAL A 465 9.60 -4.25 -36.58
CA VAL A 465 8.33 -3.55 -36.84
C VAL A 465 8.53 -2.47 -37.91
N VAL A 466 9.62 -1.71 -37.84
CA VAL A 466 10.01 -0.75 -38.89
C VAL A 466 10.26 -1.47 -40.21
N ASN A 467 11.03 -2.57 -40.20
CA ASN A 467 11.27 -3.40 -41.38
C ASN A 467 9.97 -4.00 -41.95
N PHE A 468 9.01 -4.35 -41.09
CA PHE A 468 7.68 -4.81 -41.51
C PHE A 468 6.95 -3.69 -42.26
N PHE A 469 6.82 -2.50 -41.68
CA PHE A 469 6.11 -1.38 -42.31
C PHE A 469 6.78 -0.87 -43.60
N GLU A 470 8.12 -0.86 -43.68
CA GLU A 470 8.85 -0.49 -44.90
C GLU A 470 8.64 -1.53 -46.03
N LYS A 471 8.40 -2.80 -45.68
CA LYS A 471 8.16 -3.88 -46.65
C LYS A 471 6.76 -3.84 -47.25
N ILE A 472 5.76 -3.35 -46.52
CA ILE A 472 4.37 -3.20 -46.99
C ILE A 472 4.09 -1.83 -47.61
N ASN A 473 4.91 -0.81 -47.37
CA ASN A 473 4.70 0.51 -47.95
C ASN A 473 6.03 1.23 -48.31
N PRO A 474 6.74 0.76 -49.35
CA PRO A 474 8.10 1.21 -49.68
C PRO A 474 8.23 2.67 -50.10
N SER A 475 7.11 3.40 -50.29
CA SER A 475 7.10 4.81 -50.71
C SER A 475 6.96 5.81 -49.55
N LYS A 476 6.97 5.37 -48.28
CA LYS A 476 6.94 6.27 -47.12
C LYS A 476 7.96 5.83 -46.07
N THR A 477 9.15 6.42 -46.10
CA THR A 477 10.11 6.37 -44.99
C THR A 477 9.51 7.08 -43.79
N LEU A 478 9.13 6.31 -42.76
CA LEU A 478 8.52 6.80 -41.51
C LEU A 478 9.45 7.66 -40.65
N VAL A 479 10.74 7.72 -41.00
CA VAL A 479 11.79 8.34 -40.18
C VAL A 479 11.79 9.88 -40.27
N GLU A 480 11.31 10.49 -41.36
CA GLU A 480 11.43 11.94 -41.55
C GLU A 480 10.35 12.78 -40.83
N ASN A 481 9.20 12.22 -40.48
CA ASN A 481 8.09 13.00 -39.90
C ASN A 481 7.99 12.97 -38.37
N LEU A 482 8.83 12.20 -37.68
CA LEU A 482 8.75 12.05 -36.22
C LEU A 482 9.65 13.00 -35.43
N PHE A 483 10.55 13.76 -36.07
CA PHE A 483 11.60 14.51 -35.37
C PHE A 483 11.79 15.98 -35.77
N THR A 484 10.88 16.57 -36.56
CA THR A 484 10.90 18.03 -36.78
C THR A 484 9.87 18.73 -35.90
N SER A 485 10.33 19.32 -34.80
CA SER A 485 9.54 20.27 -34.00
C SER A 485 9.38 21.60 -34.77
N PRO A 486 8.23 22.29 -34.74
CA PRO A 486 8.14 23.66 -35.22
C PRO A 486 8.92 24.58 -34.28
N LYS A 487 9.54 25.61 -34.85
CA LYS A 487 10.23 26.70 -34.13
C LYS A 487 9.28 27.57 -33.33
#